data_AF-A0A090AF81-F1
#
_entry.id   AF-A0A090AF81-F1
#
_cell.length_a   1.000
_cell.length_b   1.000
_cell.length_c   1.000
_cell.angle_alpha   90.00
_cell.angle_beta   90.00
_cell.angle_gamma   90.00
#
_symmetry.space_group_name_H-M   'P 1'
#
loop_
_entity.id
_entity.type
_entity.pdbx_description
1 polymer ?
#
loop_
_entity_poly.entity_id
_entity_poly.type
_entity_poly.pdbx_seq_one_letter_code
_entity_poly.pdbx_strand_id
1 'polypeptide(L)'
;MQNWKLARSRSYWYLGLVSAIAVLGVTIAFSVLSPQLFYSPNLIHLTYETIAQTQSNPIKEVLQNLQLPWQNPITSTQKFETTPTTSPAAQAFAAGLWSGQQILLGNDNPILPQLLSPPLKELSWLQTRWKGDFELGQWILLLWTVTQVSPPLTDTFWDKQKQIFIHFQADFSTTNQSSAVETQRVTSALKFIKPFIEKVPLPAKQEPQLYDQLGRELAFMMDNLSP
;
A
#
# COMPACT_ATOMS: atom_id res chain seq x y z
N MET A 1 8.66 -16.94 -71.78
CA MET A 1 8.97 -17.51 -70.45
C MET A 1 9.01 -16.41 -69.39
N GLN A 2 7.86 -15.85 -68.96
CA GLN A 2 7.87 -14.66 -68.10
C GLN A 2 6.75 -14.58 -67.04
N ASN A 3 6.14 -15.71 -66.65
CA ASN A 3 4.97 -15.69 -65.74
C ASN A 3 5.18 -16.35 -64.35
N TRP A 4 6.38 -16.83 -64.01
CA TRP A 4 6.59 -17.59 -62.76
C TRP A 4 7.09 -16.76 -61.55
N LYS A 5 7.46 -15.49 -61.74
CA LYS A 5 8.05 -14.68 -60.64
C LYS A 5 7.05 -13.96 -59.73
N LEU A 6 5.77 -13.88 -60.10
CA LEU A 6 4.78 -13.11 -59.32
C LEU A 6 4.07 -13.93 -58.22
N ALA A 7 4.09 -15.26 -58.28
CA ALA A 7 3.38 -16.11 -57.31
C ALA A 7 4.10 -16.26 -55.96
N ARG A 8 5.42 -16.08 -55.90
CA ARG A 8 6.20 -16.22 -54.64
C ARG A 8 6.19 -14.99 -53.75
N SER A 9 5.79 -13.82 -54.25
CA SER A 9 5.80 -12.56 -53.47
C SER A 9 4.66 -12.47 -52.46
N ARG A 10 3.49 -13.06 -52.73
CA ARG A 10 2.29 -12.92 -51.88
C ARG A 10 2.34 -13.70 -50.55
N SER A 11 3.18 -14.74 -50.44
CA SER A 11 3.24 -15.57 -49.22
C SER A 11 3.99 -14.91 -48.06
N TYR A 12 5.00 -14.08 -48.35
CA TYR A 12 5.82 -13.42 -47.32
C TYR A 12 5.07 -12.30 -46.57
N TRP A 13 4.04 -11.71 -47.18
CA TRP A 13 3.23 -10.67 -46.53
C TRP A 13 2.30 -11.21 -45.45
N TYR A 14 1.76 -12.43 -45.62
CA TYR A 14 0.87 -13.05 -44.63
C TYR A 14 1.63 -13.57 -43.41
N LEU A 15 2.84 -14.11 -43.58
CA LEU A 15 3.67 -14.58 -42.46
C LEU A 15 4.18 -13.42 -41.58
N GLY A 16 4.44 -12.24 -42.16
CA GLY A 16 4.80 -11.04 -41.39
C GLY A 16 3.66 -10.43 -40.58
N LEU A 17 2.42 -10.49 -41.09
CA LEU A 17 1.25 -9.96 -40.37
C LEU A 17 0.84 -10.84 -39.17
N VAL A 18 0.95 -12.16 -39.29
CA VAL A 18 0.62 -13.08 -38.19
C VAL A 18 1.62 -12.96 -37.04
N SER A 19 2.91 -12.75 -37.32
CA SER A 19 3.91 -12.55 -36.26
C SER A 19 3.72 -11.21 -35.52
N ALA A 20 3.38 -10.14 -36.25
CA ALA A 20 3.13 -8.83 -35.64
C ALA A 20 1.92 -8.86 -34.69
N ILE A 21 0.83 -9.52 -35.08
CA ILE A 21 -0.38 -9.65 -34.24
C ILE A 21 -0.09 -10.52 -33.01
N ALA A 22 0.70 -11.59 -33.14
CA ALA A 22 1.08 -12.43 -32.00
C ALA A 22 1.98 -11.68 -30.99
N VAL A 23 2.93 -10.87 -31.46
CA VAL A 23 3.80 -10.05 -30.59
C VAL A 23 2.99 -8.97 -29.87
N LEU A 24 2.03 -8.34 -30.55
CA LEU A 24 1.12 -7.36 -29.95
C LEU A 24 0.17 -8.00 -28.91
N GLY A 25 -0.35 -9.19 -29.22
CA GLY A 25 -1.19 -9.96 -28.28
C GLY A 25 -0.43 -10.37 -27.02
N VAL A 26 0.82 -10.85 -27.17
CA VAL A 26 1.68 -11.23 -26.04
C VAL A 26 2.06 -10.01 -25.19
N THR A 27 2.39 -8.87 -25.79
CA THR A 27 2.72 -7.64 -25.04
C THR A 27 1.52 -7.06 -24.30
N ILE A 28 0.33 -7.07 -24.90
CA ILE A 28 -0.91 -6.63 -24.23
C ILE A 28 -1.28 -7.61 -23.10
N ALA A 29 -1.21 -8.92 -23.33
CA ALA A 29 -1.45 -9.92 -22.28
C ALA A 29 -0.46 -9.77 -21.12
N PHE A 30 0.84 -9.56 -21.41
CA PHE A 30 1.85 -9.33 -20.38
C PHE A 30 1.64 -8.02 -19.60
N SER A 31 1.08 -7.00 -20.24
CA SER A 31 0.78 -5.70 -19.61
C SER A 31 -0.47 -5.75 -18.72
N VAL A 32 -1.46 -6.58 -19.07
CA VAL A 32 -2.75 -6.65 -18.35
C VAL A 32 -2.76 -7.73 -17.26
N LEU A 33 -2.02 -8.83 -17.43
CA LEU A 33 -2.04 -9.96 -16.49
C LEU A 33 -0.94 -9.93 -15.41
N SER A 34 0.06 -9.07 -15.51
CA SER A 34 1.27 -9.16 -14.67
C SER A 34 1.59 -7.98 -13.74
N PRO A 35 0.65 -7.18 -13.20
CA PRO A 35 1.02 -6.22 -12.14
C PRO A 35 1.60 -6.92 -10.90
N GLN A 36 1.33 -8.22 -10.72
CA GLN A 36 1.87 -9.03 -9.63
C GLN A 36 3.35 -9.43 -9.79
N LEU A 37 3.93 -9.36 -11.00
CA LEU A 37 5.32 -9.78 -11.23
C LEU A 37 6.37 -8.73 -10.83
N PHE A 38 5.94 -7.51 -10.52
CA PHE A 38 6.84 -6.39 -10.20
C PHE A 38 6.81 -5.98 -8.72
N TYR A 39 5.95 -6.59 -7.90
CA TYR A 39 5.95 -6.34 -6.45
C TYR A 39 7.11 -7.11 -5.79
N SER A 40 8.12 -6.38 -5.34
CA SER A 40 9.15 -6.95 -4.47
C SER A 40 8.60 -7.05 -3.04
N PRO A 41 8.70 -8.20 -2.36
CA PRO A 41 8.24 -8.37 -0.97
C PRO A 41 8.80 -7.34 0.02
N ASN A 42 9.87 -6.63 -0.35
CA ASN A 42 10.55 -5.64 0.49
C ASN A 42 10.27 -4.18 0.07
N LEU A 43 9.30 -3.93 -0.83
CA LEU A 43 9.11 -2.58 -1.38
C LEU A 43 8.74 -1.55 -0.30
N ILE A 44 7.88 -1.92 0.65
CA ILE A 44 7.51 -1.07 1.80
C ILE A 44 8.76 -0.77 2.64
N HIS A 45 9.55 -1.79 2.97
CA HIS A 45 10.78 -1.62 3.76
C HIS A 45 11.76 -0.65 3.10
N LEU A 46 11.99 -0.76 1.79
CA LEU A 46 12.86 0.16 1.03
C LEU A 46 12.35 1.62 1.06
N THR A 47 11.03 1.81 1.06
CA THR A 47 10.45 3.16 1.16
C THR A 47 10.58 3.74 2.57
N TYR A 48 10.53 2.89 3.59
CA TYR A 48 10.82 3.28 4.97
C TYR A 48 12.28 3.69 5.13
N GLU A 49 13.24 2.93 4.60
CA GLU A 49 14.65 3.29 4.61
C GLU A 49 14.91 4.64 3.95
N THR A 50 14.24 4.93 2.83
CA THR A 50 14.35 6.22 2.13
C THR A 50 13.94 7.39 3.02
N ILE A 51 12.82 7.25 3.76
CA ILE A 51 12.34 8.29 4.67
C ILE A 51 13.17 8.34 5.94
N ALA A 52 13.52 7.19 6.51
CA ALA A 52 14.36 7.09 7.69
C ALA A 52 15.73 7.73 7.47
N GLN A 53 16.35 7.58 6.29
CA GLN A 53 17.59 8.25 5.90
C GLN A 53 17.46 9.78 5.81
N THR A 54 16.26 10.29 5.59
CA THR A 54 16.02 11.75 5.59
C THR A 54 16.15 12.35 7.00
N GLN A 55 16.10 11.52 8.07
CA GLN A 55 16.34 11.84 9.50
C GLN A 55 15.98 13.26 9.95
N SER A 56 14.82 13.77 9.52
CA SER A 56 14.45 15.14 9.84
C SER A 56 13.81 15.19 11.23
N ASN A 57 14.24 16.13 12.08
CA ASN A 57 13.61 16.40 13.38
C ASN A 57 12.07 16.55 13.29
N PRO A 58 11.48 17.16 12.23
CA PRO A 58 10.04 17.23 12.06
C PRO A 58 9.33 15.87 11.98
N ILE A 59 9.94 14.84 11.36
CA ILE A 59 9.36 13.50 11.32
C ILE A 59 9.26 12.92 12.73
N LYS A 60 10.34 13.02 13.51
CA LYS A 60 10.36 12.52 14.89
C LYS A 60 9.34 13.25 15.77
N GLU A 61 9.24 14.57 15.63
CA GLU A 61 8.28 15.38 16.39
C GLU A 61 6.83 14.99 16.08
N VAL A 62 6.47 14.89 14.80
CA VAL A 62 5.12 14.47 14.38
C VAL A 62 4.80 13.07 14.91
N LEU A 63 5.75 12.12 14.80
CA LEU A 63 5.53 10.74 15.24
C LEU A 63 5.48 10.57 16.75
N GLN A 64 6.23 11.36 17.52
CA GLN A 64 6.17 11.35 18.98
C GLN A 64 4.84 11.90 19.51
N ASN A 65 4.24 12.84 18.77
CA ASN A 65 2.95 13.43 19.11
C ASN A 65 1.76 12.64 18.54
N LEU A 66 2.00 11.72 17.60
CA LEU A 66 0.96 10.84 17.07
C LEU A 66 0.50 9.86 18.15
N GLN A 67 -0.76 9.99 18.54
CA GLN A 67 -1.46 9.01 19.36
C GLN A 67 -2.23 8.06 18.44
N LEU A 68 -1.88 6.78 18.48
CA LEU A 68 -2.56 5.74 17.71
C LEU A 68 -3.89 5.38 18.38
N PRO A 69 -4.91 4.91 17.64
CA PRO A 69 -6.28 4.84 18.14
C PRO A 69 -6.45 4.01 19.43
N TRP A 70 -5.77 2.86 19.52
CA TRP A 70 -5.79 1.99 20.70
C TRP A 70 -5.00 2.54 21.90
N GLN A 71 -4.25 3.63 21.75
CA GLN A 71 -3.56 4.31 22.85
C GLN A 71 -4.49 5.30 23.59
N ASN A 72 -5.65 5.62 23.02
CA ASN A 72 -6.62 6.56 23.57
C ASN A 72 -7.84 5.85 24.14
N PRO A 73 -7.89 5.57 25.45
CA PRO A 73 -9.02 4.85 26.07
C PRO A 73 -10.31 5.67 26.14
N ILE A 74 -10.31 6.97 25.79
CA ILE A 74 -11.44 7.89 26.03
C ILE A 74 -12.48 7.85 24.89
N THR A 75 -12.09 7.50 23.68
CA THR A 75 -12.97 7.47 22.49
C THR A 75 -13.96 6.29 22.47
N SER A 76 -13.83 5.33 23.39
CA SER A 76 -14.71 4.15 23.50
C SER A 76 -15.92 4.37 24.42
N THR A 77 -16.09 5.55 25.01
CA THR A 77 -17.15 5.86 25.99
C THR A 77 -18.58 5.95 25.44
N GLN A 78 -18.81 5.66 24.15
CA GLN A 78 -20.14 5.71 23.52
C GLN A 78 -20.68 4.37 22.99
N LYS A 79 -20.13 3.22 23.40
CA LYS A 79 -20.72 1.92 23.05
C LYS A 79 -21.00 1.07 24.28
N PHE A 80 -22.28 0.99 24.66
CA PHE A 80 -22.87 0.02 25.60
C PHE A 80 -22.89 -1.40 25.02
N GLU A 81 -21.78 -1.87 24.45
CA GLU A 81 -21.69 -3.21 23.88
C GLU A 81 -20.52 -3.96 24.51
N THR A 82 -20.79 -5.22 24.83
CA THR A 82 -19.83 -6.27 25.20
C THR A 82 -18.47 -6.02 24.54
N THR A 83 -17.40 -5.96 25.34
CA THR A 83 -15.99 -5.79 24.91
C THR A 83 -15.81 -6.17 23.44
N PRO A 84 -15.65 -5.19 22.52
CA PRO A 84 -15.57 -5.52 21.11
C PRO A 84 -14.36 -6.44 20.93
N THR A 85 -14.63 -7.70 20.58
CA THR A 85 -13.58 -8.65 20.23
C THR A 85 -12.89 -8.09 18.99
N THR A 86 -11.75 -7.45 19.19
CA THR A 86 -10.94 -6.93 18.10
C THR A 86 -10.60 -8.06 17.16
N SER A 87 -10.86 -7.87 15.87
CA SER A 87 -10.53 -8.89 14.88
C SER A 87 -9.02 -8.99 14.68
N PRO A 88 -8.49 -10.18 14.35
CA PRO A 88 -7.06 -10.33 14.06
C PRO A 88 -6.55 -9.46 12.90
N ALA A 89 -7.40 -9.13 11.92
CA ALA A 89 -7.04 -8.22 10.82
C ALA A 89 -6.82 -6.79 11.34
N ALA A 90 -7.72 -6.27 12.19
CA ALA A 90 -7.55 -4.97 12.83
C ALA A 90 -6.30 -4.93 13.74
N GLN A 91 -6.03 -6.02 14.48
CA GLN A 91 -4.80 -6.14 15.28
C GLN A 91 -3.55 -6.13 14.41
N ALA A 92 -3.54 -6.86 13.28
CA ALA A 92 -2.43 -6.88 12.34
C ALA A 92 -2.18 -5.48 11.74
N PHE A 93 -3.24 -4.79 11.32
CA PHE A 93 -3.16 -3.41 10.83
C PHE A 93 -2.57 -2.46 11.87
N ALA A 94 -3.07 -2.52 13.11
CA ALA A 94 -2.52 -1.72 14.22
C ALA A 94 -1.06 -2.07 14.56
N ALA A 95 -0.70 -3.35 14.51
CA ALA A 95 0.70 -3.77 14.66
C ALA A 95 1.59 -3.20 13.55
N GLY A 96 1.06 -3.10 12.32
CA GLY A 96 1.72 -2.46 11.19
C GLY A 96 1.97 -0.98 11.41
N LEU A 97 0.94 -0.24 11.83
CA LEU A 97 1.04 1.18 12.21
C LEU A 97 2.08 1.38 13.31
N TRP A 98 2.01 0.60 14.39
CA TRP A 98 2.99 0.69 15.48
C TRP A 98 4.41 0.39 14.99
N SER A 99 4.58 -0.71 14.24
CA SER A 99 5.89 -1.12 13.70
C SER A 99 6.49 -0.02 12.82
N GLY A 100 5.69 0.56 11.93
CA GLY A 100 6.10 1.69 11.11
C GLY A 100 6.59 2.89 11.94
N GLN A 101 5.87 3.22 13.01
CA GLN A 101 6.22 4.35 13.88
C GLN A 101 7.59 4.12 14.52
N GLN A 102 7.85 2.90 14.99
CA GLN A 102 9.13 2.55 15.60
C GLN A 102 10.28 2.60 14.59
N ILE A 103 10.08 2.10 13.36
CA ILE A 103 11.08 2.17 12.28
C ILE A 103 11.44 3.63 11.98
N LEU A 104 10.45 4.52 11.85
CA LEU A 104 10.69 5.93 11.55
C LEU A 104 11.29 6.71 12.73
N LEU A 105 11.05 6.25 13.96
CA LEU A 105 11.72 6.79 15.16
C LEU A 105 13.16 6.29 15.32
N GLY A 106 13.60 5.32 14.51
CA GLY A 106 14.93 4.71 14.59
C GLY A 106 15.06 3.68 15.70
N ASN A 107 13.95 3.05 16.11
CA ASN A 107 13.94 1.98 17.09
C ASN A 107 14.02 0.63 16.37
N ASP A 108 15.21 0.02 16.34
CA ASP A 108 15.49 -1.18 15.55
C ASP A 108 14.93 -2.48 16.14
N ASN A 109 14.71 -2.52 17.46
CA ASN A 109 14.21 -3.72 18.17
C ASN A 109 13.07 -3.38 19.15
N PRO A 110 11.94 -2.87 18.65
CA PRO A 110 10.87 -2.47 19.53
C PRO A 110 10.05 -3.71 19.95
N ILE A 111 9.63 -3.78 21.22
CA ILE A 111 8.78 -4.86 21.72
C ILE A 111 7.32 -4.55 21.40
N LEU A 112 6.70 -5.40 20.56
CA LEU A 112 5.30 -5.23 20.17
C LEU A 112 4.37 -5.35 21.40
N PRO A 113 3.44 -4.41 21.62
CA PRO A 113 2.47 -4.51 22.71
C PRO A 113 1.69 -5.82 22.64
N GLN A 114 1.38 -6.40 23.81
CA GLN A 114 0.66 -7.68 23.88
C GLN A 114 -0.71 -7.63 23.16
N LEU A 115 -1.40 -6.49 23.22
CA LEU A 115 -2.67 -6.25 22.51
C LEU A 115 -2.55 -6.41 20.98
N LEU A 116 -1.37 -6.08 20.44
CA LEU A 116 -1.08 -6.12 19.01
C LEU A 116 -0.33 -7.39 18.61
N SER A 117 -0.10 -8.29 19.56
CA SER A 117 0.63 -9.54 19.29
C SER A 117 -0.24 -10.48 18.47
N PRO A 118 0.37 -11.24 17.55
CA PRO A 118 -0.35 -12.24 16.76
C PRO A 118 -0.99 -13.29 17.66
N PRO A 119 -2.12 -13.89 17.25
CA PRO A 119 -2.87 -14.85 18.08
C PRO A 119 -2.05 -16.10 18.43
N LEU A 120 -1.07 -16.43 17.59
CA LEU A 120 -0.07 -17.47 17.82
C LEU A 120 1.25 -16.78 18.16
N LYS A 121 1.66 -16.83 19.44
CA LYS A 121 2.79 -16.08 20.01
C LYS A 121 4.14 -16.26 19.29
N GLU A 122 4.29 -17.31 18.49
CA GLU A 122 5.53 -17.67 17.80
C GLU A 122 5.58 -17.25 16.32
N LEU A 123 4.47 -16.77 15.74
CA LEU A 123 4.40 -16.38 14.34
C LEU A 123 4.47 -14.86 14.18
N SER A 124 5.38 -14.36 13.36
CA SER A 124 5.35 -12.95 12.94
C SER A 124 4.08 -12.66 12.13
N TRP A 125 3.52 -11.45 12.21
CA TRP A 125 2.37 -11.04 11.37
C TRP A 125 2.63 -11.27 9.88
N LEU A 126 3.87 -11.11 9.43
CA LEU A 126 4.31 -11.37 8.05
C LEU A 126 4.19 -12.84 7.62
N GLN A 127 4.08 -13.77 8.57
CA GLN A 127 3.91 -15.21 8.34
C GLN A 127 2.45 -15.66 8.52
N THR A 128 1.56 -14.74 8.88
CA THR A 128 0.13 -15.04 9.05
C THR A 128 -0.66 -14.72 7.79
N ARG A 129 -1.91 -15.17 7.75
CA ARG A 129 -2.87 -14.75 6.70
C ARG A 129 -3.23 -13.26 6.75
N TRP A 130 -2.88 -12.53 7.80
CA TRP A 130 -3.14 -11.09 7.95
C TRP A 130 -1.91 -10.24 7.60
N LYS A 131 -0.94 -10.84 6.89
CA LYS A 131 0.24 -10.14 6.38
C LYS A 131 -0.15 -8.86 5.63
N GLY A 132 -1.15 -8.94 4.74
CA GLY A 132 -1.60 -7.80 3.95
C GLY A 132 -2.15 -6.65 4.80
N ASP A 133 -2.89 -6.95 5.88
CA ASP A 133 -3.37 -5.94 6.82
C ASP A 133 -2.21 -5.26 7.57
N PHE A 134 -1.21 -6.05 8.00
CA PHE A 134 0.00 -5.53 8.65
C PHE A 134 0.82 -4.61 7.72
N GLU A 135 1.07 -5.05 6.49
CA GLU A 135 1.79 -4.26 5.48
C GLU A 135 1.01 -2.98 5.11
N LEU A 136 -0.32 -3.07 5.03
CA LEU A 136 -1.18 -1.90 4.82
C LEU A 136 -1.03 -0.88 5.95
N GLY A 137 -1.03 -1.34 7.21
CA GLY A 137 -0.78 -0.48 8.36
C GLY A 137 0.56 0.25 8.25
N GLN A 138 1.64 -0.47 7.95
CA GLN A 138 2.95 0.17 7.72
C GLN A 138 2.88 1.20 6.58
N TRP A 139 2.29 0.86 5.45
CA TRP A 139 2.24 1.78 4.31
C TRP A 139 1.42 3.06 4.60
N ILE A 140 0.27 2.93 5.27
CA ILE A 140 -0.59 4.07 5.63
C ILE A 140 0.15 5.05 6.54
N LEU A 141 0.86 4.56 7.57
CA LEU A 141 1.64 5.44 8.45
C LEU A 141 2.75 6.18 7.69
N LEU A 142 3.46 5.48 6.81
CA LEU A 142 4.54 6.08 6.02
C LEU A 142 4.01 7.26 5.19
N LEU A 143 2.93 7.02 4.45
CA LEU A 143 2.30 8.06 3.65
C LEU A 143 1.76 9.20 4.50
N TRP A 144 1.10 8.89 5.62
CA TRP A 144 0.59 9.91 6.52
C TRP A 144 1.73 10.79 7.02
N THR A 145 2.85 10.20 7.46
CA THR A 145 4.03 10.93 7.92
C THR A 145 4.59 11.86 6.83
N VAL A 146 4.67 11.35 5.60
CA VAL A 146 5.10 12.14 4.44
C VAL A 146 4.17 13.33 4.19
N THR A 147 2.85 13.16 4.32
CA THR A 147 1.89 14.27 4.15
C THR A 147 2.04 15.34 5.24
N GLN A 148 2.38 14.96 6.47
CA GLN A 148 2.53 15.92 7.57
C GLN A 148 3.80 16.77 7.46
N VAL A 149 4.90 16.18 6.98
CA VAL A 149 6.22 16.85 6.97
C VAL A 149 6.58 17.40 5.58
N SER A 150 5.98 16.87 4.52
CA SER A 150 6.29 17.23 3.12
C SER A 150 7.80 17.25 2.81
N PRO A 151 8.55 16.15 3.09
CA PRO A 151 9.97 16.11 2.78
C PRO A 151 10.20 16.23 1.26
N PRO A 152 11.41 16.65 0.82
CA PRO A 152 11.76 16.69 -0.60
C PRO A 152 11.90 15.27 -1.14
N LEU A 153 10.83 14.73 -1.73
CA LEU A 153 10.77 13.37 -2.26
C LEU A 153 10.92 13.36 -3.77
N THR A 154 11.55 12.31 -4.28
CA THR A 154 11.75 12.09 -5.72
C THR A 154 10.50 11.49 -6.37
N ASP A 155 10.35 11.65 -7.68
CA ASP A 155 9.27 11.00 -8.44
C ASP A 155 9.29 9.48 -8.27
N THR A 156 10.49 8.90 -8.20
CA THR A 156 10.70 7.47 -7.95
C THR A 156 10.10 7.01 -6.62
N PHE A 157 10.08 7.85 -5.58
CA PHE A 157 9.40 7.51 -4.33
C PHE A 157 7.89 7.33 -4.58
N TRP A 158 7.26 8.29 -5.26
CA TRP A 158 5.82 8.29 -5.52
C TRP A 158 5.39 7.19 -6.49
N ASP A 159 6.21 6.86 -7.48
CA ASP A 159 5.98 5.72 -8.36
C ASP A 159 5.95 4.40 -7.57
N LYS A 160 6.85 4.24 -6.58
CA LYS A 160 6.80 3.09 -5.67
C LYS A 160 5.50 3.08 -4.85
N GLN A 161 5.04 4.23 -4.37
CA GLN A 161 3.78 4.31 -3.61
C GLN A 161 2.57 3.90 -4.47
N LYS A 162 2.52 4.31 -5.74
CA LYS A 162 1.48 3.88 -6.69
C LYS A 162 1.52 2.38 -6.94
N GLN A 163 2.71 1.78 -7.04
CA GLN A 163 2.85 0.34 -7.20
C GLN A 163 2.36 -0.43 -5.95
N ILE A 164 2.72 0.01 -4.74
CA ILE A 164 2.21 -0.57 -3.49
C ILE A 164 0.69 -0.47 -3.44
N PHE A 165 0.14 0.69 -3.81
CA PHE A 165 -1.30 0.90 -3.84
C PHE A 165 -2.04 -0.05 -4.79
N ILE A 166 -1.53 -0.24 -6.02
CA ILE A 166 -2.09 -1.20 -6.98
C ILE A 166 -2.05 -2.62 -6.42
N HIS A 167 -0.95 -2.99 -5.76
CA HIS A 167 -0.82 -4.29 -5.11
C HIS A 167 -1.89 -4.49 -4.03
N PHE A 168 -2.08 -3.54 -3.12
CA PHE A 168 -3.15 -3.63 -2.12
C PHE A 168 -4.55 -3.72 -2.75
N GLN A 169 -4.83 -2.95 -3.80
CA GLN A 169 -6.11 -3.04 -4.50
C GLN A 169 -6.34 -4.44 -5.07
N ALA A 170 -5.33 -5.05 -5.71
CA ALA A 170 -5.43 -6.39 -6.27
C ALA A 170 -5.60 -7.46 -5.18
N ASP A 171 -4.80 -7.37 -4.11
CA ASP A 171 -4.79 -8.35 -3.02
C ASP A 171 -6.13 -8.33 -2.28
N PHE A 172 -6.62 -7.17 -1.84
CA PHE A 172 -7.91 -7.09 -1.14
C PHE A 172 -9.10 -7.36 -2.07
N SER A 173 -8.98 -7.25 -3.39
CA SER A 173 -10.06 -7.61 -4.32
C SER A 173 -10.17 -9.12 -4.57
N THR A 174 -9.09 -9.87 -4.37
CA THR A 174 -9.02 -11.31 -4.70
C THR A 174 -9.03 -12.21 -3.46
N THR A 175 -8.82 -11.62 -2.28
CA THR A 175 -8.50 -12.36 -1.07
C THR A 175 -9.74 -12.70 -0.22
N ASN A 176 -9.94 -14.00 0.03
CA ASN A 176 -10.91 -14.56 1.00
C ASN A 176 -10.33 -14.70 2.44
N GLN A 177 -9.19 -14.05 2.75
CA GLN A 177 -8.46 -14.26 4.01
C GLN A 177 -9.09 -13.53 5.22
N SER A 178 -9.82 -12.44 4.97
CA SER A 178 -10.55 -11.66 5.96
C SER A 178 -12.07 -11.85 5.78
N SER A 179 -12.85 -11.46 6.79
CA SER A 179 -14.31 -11.48 6.64
C SER A 179 -14.72 -10.54 5.50
N ALA A 180 -15.81 -10.88 4.79
CA ALA A 180 -16.31 -10.04 3.70
C ALA A 180 -16.51 -8.57 4.11
N VAL A 181 -16.88 -8.34 5.38
CA VAL A 181 -17.05 -7.00 5.97
C VAL A 181 -15.72 -6.26 6.09
N GLU A 182 -14.65 -6.91 6.56
CA GLU A 182 -13.32 -6.31 6.66
C GLU A 182 -12.73 -6.01 5.29
N THR A 183 -12.81 -6.96 4.36
CA THR A 183 -12.36 -6.77 2.98
C THR A 183 -13.09 -5.60 2.32
N GLN A 184 -14.41 -5.47 2.54
CA GLN A 184 -15.20 -4.35 2.04
C GLN A 184 -14.78 -3.01 2.66
N ARG A 185 -14.48 -2.97 3.97
CA ARG A 185 -13.99 -1.76 4.65
C ARG A 185 -12.67 -1.29 4.05
N VAL A 186 -11.69 -2.20 3.94
CA VAL A 186 -10.37 -1.88 3.37
C VAL A 186 -10.51 -1.44 1.91
N THR A 187 -11.26 -2.19 1.09
CA THR A 187 -11.44 -1.85 -0.33
C THR A 187 -12.13 -0.50 -0.52
N SER A 188 -13.12 -0.18 0.33
CA SER A 188 -13.78 1.12 0.31
C SER A 188 -12.82 2.24 0.67
N ALA A 189 -12.01 2.06 1.72
CA ALA A 189 -11.00 3.02 2.13
C ALA A 189 -9.94 3.25 1.03
N LEU A 190 -9.43 2.18 0.41
CA LEU A 190 -8.50 2.28 -0.72
C LEU A 190 -9.11 3.04 -1.91
N LYS A 191 -10.42 2.86 -2.16
CA LYS A 191 -11.14 3.60 -3.20
C LYS A 191 -11.21 5.10 -2.91
N PHE A 192 -11.35 5.50 -1.64
CA PHE A 192 -11.37 6.91 -1.24
C PHE A 192 -10.02 7.59 -1.44
N ILE A 193 -8.91 6.92 -1.12
CA ILE A 193 -7.58 7.53 -1.26
C ILE A 193 -7.02 7.50 -2.70
N LYS A 194 -7.55 6.63 -3.57
CA LYS A 194 -7.15 6.47 -4.98
C LYS A 194 -6.90 7.80 -5.72
N PRO A 195 -7.84 8.74 -5.80
CA PRO A 195 -7.66 9.96 -6.59
C PRO A 195 -6.49 10.83 -6.12
N PHE A 196 -6.10 10.73 -4.84
CA PHE A 196 -4.96 11.47 -4.31
C PHE A 196 -3.63 10.78 -4.68
N ILE A 197 -3.58 9.45 -4.54
CA ILE A 197 -2.40 8.64 -4.89
C ILE A 197 -2.08 8.71 -6.39
N GLU A 198 -3.09 8.82 -7.25
CA GLU A 198 -2.88 8.95 -8.70
C GLU A 198 -2.29 10.31 -9.09
N LYS A 199 -2.62 11.36 -8.33
CA LYS A 199 -2.20 12.74 -8.61
C LYS A 199 -0.78 13.07 -8.13
N VAL A 200 -0.26 12.41 -7.09
CA VAL A 200 1.14 12.61 -6.67
C VAL A 200 2.12 12.04 -7.72
N PRO A 201 3.34 12.59 -7.92
CA PRO A 201 3.87 13.81 -7.32
C PRO A 201 3.33 15.05 -8.04
N LEU A 202 2.51 15.83 -7.33
CA LEU A 202 2.39 17.24 -7.62
C LEU A 202 3.24 17.96 -6.58
N PRO A 203 4.13 18.90 -6.94
CA PRO A 203 4.93 19.60 -5.95
C PRO A 203 4.02 20.12 -4.83
N ALA A 204 4.31 19.80 -3.57
CA ALA A 204 3.47 20.21 -2.44
C ALA A 204 3.23 21.73 -2.38
N LYS A 205 4.16 22.51 -2.94
CA LYS A 205 4.02 23.97 -3.09
C LYS A 205 2.95 24.40 -4.11
N GLN A 206 2.63 23.56 -5.09
CA GLN A 206 1.63 23.82 -6.13
C GLN A 206 0.22 23.43 -5.67
N GLU A 207 0.08 22.31 -4.96
CA GLU A 207 -1.21 21.84 -4.45
C GLU A 207 -1.12 21.36 -2.99
N PRO A 208 -0.93 22.27 -2.00
CA PRO A 208 -0.84 21.87 -0.58
C PRO A 208 -2.12 21.18 -0.10
N GLN A 209 -3.27 21.58 -0.65
CA GLN A 209 -4.57 21.00 -0.33
C GLN A 209 -4.65 19.50 -0.67
N LEU A 210 -3.92 19.03 -1.69
CA LEU A 210 -3.88 17.61 -2.07
C LEU A 210 -3.25 16.77 -0.95
N TYR A 211 -2.13 17.23 -0.39
CA TYR A 211 -1.41 16.57 0.68
C TYR A 211 -2.20 16.62 1.99
N ASP A 212 -2.82 17.76 2.30
CA ASP A 212 -3.68 17.89 3.48
C ASP A 212 -4.90 16.97 3.42
N GLN A 213 -5.54 16.86 2.24
CA GLN A 213 -6.67 15.95 2.01
C GLN A 213 -6.22 14.50 2.15
N LEU A 214 -5.13 14.11 1.47
CA LEU A 214 -4.57 12.76 1.59
C LEU A 214 -4.23 12.42 3.05
N GLY A 215 -3.57 13.33 3.78
CA GLY A 215 -3.23 13.14 5.19
C GLY A 215 -4.45 12.93 6.08
N ARG A 216 -5.55 13.67 5.85
CA ARG A 216 -6.81 13.46 6.57
C ARG A 216 -7.46 12.12 6.28
N GLU A 217 -7.52 11.72 5.01
CA GLU A 217 -8.10 10.43 4.64
C GLU A 217 -7.27 9.26 5.19
N LEU A 218 -5.93 9.38 5.18
CA LEU A 218 -5.05 8.38 5.80
C LEU A 218 -5.26 8.32 7.32
N ALA A 219 -5.42 9.46 8.00
CA ALA A 219 -5.76 9.48 9.43
C ALA A 219 -7.10 8.79 9.71
N PHE A 220 -8.12 9.09 8.90
CA PHE A 220 -9.41 8.41 8.99
C PHE A 220 -9.27 6.90 8.79
N MET A 221 -8.41 6.44 7.87
CA MET A 221 -8.12 5.01 7.71
C MET A 221 -7.46 4.41 8.95
N MET A 222 -6.51 5.11 9.57
CA MET A 222 -5.88 4.66 10.82
C MET A 222 -6.94 4.46 11.91
N ASP A 223 -7.85 5.42 12.07
CA ASP A 223 -8.91 5.38 13.09
C ASP A 223 -9.96 4.28 12.85
N ASN A 224 -10.29 3.99 11.58
CA ASN A 224 -11.39 3.07 11.26
C ASN A 224 -10.98 1.61 11.02
N LEU A 225 -9.72 1.37 10.70
CA LEU A 225 -9.19 0.02 10.42
C LEU A 225 -8.44 -0.59 11.62
N SER A 226 -8.12 0.22 12.62
CA SER A 226 -7.48 -0.24 13.85
C SER A 226 -8.51 -0.56 14.96
N PRO A 227 -8.09 -1.28 16.02
CA PRO A 227 -8.92 -1.70 17.16
C PRO A 227 -9.60 -0.57 17.94
#